data_AF-A0A973ARZ5-F1
#
_entry.id   AF-A0A973ARZ5-F1
#
_cell.length_a   1.000
_cell.length_b   1.000
_cell.length_c   1.000
_cell.angle_alpha   90.00
_cell.angle_beta   90.00
_cell.angle_gamma   90.00
#
_symmetry.space_group_name_H-M   'P 1'
#
loop_
_entity.id
_entity.type
_entity.pdbx_description
1 polymer ?
#
loop_
_entity_poly.entity_id
_entity_poly.type
_entity_poly.pdbx_seq_one_letter_code
_entity_poly.pdbx_strand_id
1 'polypeptide(L)' 'MKIGILVVAYNAEETLSKVLDRIPSGFAQQIESILVCDDASTDNTHHVGL' A
#
# COMPACT_ATOMS: atom_id res chain seq x y z
N MET A 1 13.81 8.77 13.59
CA MET A 1 14.01 7.72 12.56
C MET A 1 12.76 7.68 11.70
N LYS A 2 12.93 7.57 10.39
CA LYS A 2 11.84 7.52 9.41
C LYS A 2 11.77 6.13 8.78
N ILE A 3 10.58 5.69 8.36
CA ILE A 3 10.30 4.33 7.87
C ILE A 3 9.80 4.41 6.43
N GLY A 4 10.41 3.64 5.54
CA GLY A 4 9.84 3.37 4.21
C GLY A 4 9.07 2.05 4.22
N ILE A 5 7.91 2.01 3.57
CA ILE A 5 7.13 0.78 3.37
C ILE A 5 7.11 0.46 1.88
N LEU A 6 7.47 -0.77 1.52
CA LEU A 6 7.32 -1.31 0.17
C LEU A 6 6.21 -2.37 0.20
N VAL A 7 5.22 -2.21 -0.67
CA VAL A 7 4.14 -3.17 -0.87
C VAL A 7 4.21 -3.66 -2.31
N VAL A 8 4.34 -4.97 -2.51
CA VAL A 8 4.14 -5.60 -3.83
C VAL A 8 2.70 -6.10 -3.87
N ALA A 9 1.94 -5.69 -4.89
CA ALA A 9 0.53 -5.99 -5.01
C ALA A 9 0.26 -6.79 -6.29
N TYR A 10 -0.58 -7.82 -6.21
CA TYR A 10 -1.03 -8.62 -7.34
C TYR A 10 -2.50 -8.98 -7.14
N ASN A 11 -3.37 -8.55 -8.06
CA ASN A 11 -4.81 -8.74 -7.99
C ASN A 11 -5.40 -8.38 -6.60
N ALA A 12 -5.04 -7.18 -6.12
CA ALA A 12 -5.34 -6.66 -4.81
C ALA A 12 -6.45 -5.58 -4.82
N GLU A 13 -7.27 -5.45 -5.86
CA GLU A 13 -8.35 -4.46 -5.95
C GLU A 13 -9.22 -4.42 -4.68
N GLU A 14 -9.62 -5.57 -4.15
CA GLU A 14 -10.50 -5.65 -2.97
C GLU A 14 -9.77 -5.57 -1.62
N THR A 15 -8.43 -5.59 -1.61
CA THR A 15 -7.64 -5.78 -0.38
C THR A 15 -6.61 -4.69 -0.11
N LEU A 16 -6.09 -4.00 -1.13
CA LEU A 16 -5.01 -3.02 -0.98
C LEU A 16 -5.37 -1.92 0.03
N SER A 17 -6.57 -1.32 -0.07
CA SER A 17 -7.05 -0.33 0.91
C SER A 17 -7.06 -0.90 2.33
N LYS A 18 -7.63 -2.10 2.51
CA LYS A 18 -7.72 -2.76 3.82
C LYS A 18 -6.34 -3.05 4.40
N VAL A 19 -5.35 -3.32 3.55
CA VAL A 19 -3.96 -3.51 3.99
C VAL A 19 -3.38 -2.19 4.51
N LEU A 20 -3.56 -1.09 3.78
CA LEU A 20 -3.08 0.23 4.16
C LEU A 20 -3.78 0.74 5.43
N ASP A 21 -5.08 0.46 5.59
CA ASP A 21 -5.88 0.82 6.78
C ASP A 21 -5.37 0.17 8.08
N ARG A 22 -4.57 -0.90 8.00
CA ARG A 22 -3.95 -1.53 9.18
C ARG A 22 -2.83 -0.70 9.79
N ILE A 23 -2.33 0.32 9.08
CA ILE A 23 -1.29 1.20 9.60
C ILE A 23 -1.87 2.02 10.76
N PRO A 24 -1.38 1.84 12.00
CA PRO A 24 -1.89 2.61 13.13
C PRO A 24 -1.57 4.11 12.95
N SER A 25 -2.50 4.98 13.31
CA SER A 25 -2.35 6.44 13.16
C SER A 25 -1.09 7.01 13.85
N GLY A 26 -0.72 6.47 15.02
CA GLY A 26 0.51 6.83 15.72
C GLY A 26 1.79 6.40 14.99
N PHE A 27 1.72 5.32 14.21
CA PHE A 27 2.83 4.82 13.40
C PHE A 27 2.96 5.59 12.08
N ALA A 28 1.85 6.05 11.52
CA ALA A 28 1.83 6.81 10.26
C ALA A 28 2.75 8.05 10.28
N GLN A 29 2.92 8.70 11.45
CA GLN A 29 3.81 9.85 11.61
C GLN A 29 5.31 9.51 11.40
N GLN A 30 5.67 8.24 11.57
CA GLN A 30 7.04 7.73 11.39
C GLN A 30 7.32 7.32 9.95
N ILE A 31 6.29 7.17 9.11
CA ILE A 31 6.43 6.80 7.71
C ILE A 31 6.93 8.02 6.92
N GLU A 32 7.94 7.79 6.07
CA GLU A 32 8.40 8.75 5.07
C GLU A 32 7.62 8.59 3.77
N SER A 33 7.51 7.34 3.31
CA SER A 33 6.88 7.01 2.05
C SER A 33 6.34 5.58 2.08
N ILE A 34 5.24 5.35 1.37
CA ILE A 34 4.74 4.03 1.03
C ILE A 34 4.85 3.90 -0.49
N LEU A 35 5.59 2.90 -0.96
CA LEU A 35 5.72 2.57 -2.36
C LEU A 35 4.91 1.30 -2.63
N VAL A 36 3.88 1.42 -3.46
CA VAL A 36 3.10 0.28 -3.94
C VAL A 36 3.57 -0.06 -5.35
N CYS A 37 4.08 -1.28 -5.52
CA CYS A 37 4.50 -1.84 -6.80
C CYS A 37 3.48 -2.87 -7.25
N ASP A 38 2.73 -2.55 -8.29
CA ASP A 38 1.85 -3.50 -8.97
C ASP A 38 2.68 -4.53 -9.75
N ASP A 39 2.40 -5.82 -9.56
CA ASP A 39 3.08 -6.95 -10.21
C ASP A 39 2.30 -7.46 -11.42
N ALA A 40 2.01 -6.55 -12.35
CA ALA A 40 1.23 -6.82 -13.57
C ALA A 40 -0.15 -7.42 -13.28
N SER A 41 -0.90 -6.78 -12.38
CA SER A 41 -2.26 -7.18 -12.05
C SER A 41 -3.18 -7.11 -13.27
N THR A 42 -4.24 -7.93 -13.24
CA THR A 42 -5.27 -7.99 -14.29
C THR A 42 -6.61 -7.38 -13.85
N ASP A 43 -6.67 -6.89 -12.62
CA ASP A 43 -7.80 -6.19 -12.01
C ASP A 43 -7.49 -4.69 -11.84
N ASN A 44 -8.30 -3.94 -11.10
CA ASN A 44 -8.06 -2.51 -10.89
C ASN A 44 -7.07 -2.18 -9.76
N THR A 45 -6.16 -3.09 -9.39
CA THR A 45 -5.17 -2.86 -8.31
C THR A 45 -4.45 -1.51 -8.43
N HIS A 46 -4.01 -1.15 -9.63
CA HIS A 46 -3.33 0.12 -9.88
C HIS A 46 -4.22 1.33 -9.54
N HIS A 47 -5.52 1.30 -9.83
CA HIS A 47 -6.43 2.39 -9.49
C HIS A 47 -6.65 2.54 -7.98
N VAL A 48 -6.55 1.46 -7.22
CA VAL A 48 -6.69 1.49 -5.75
C VAL A 48 -5.43 2.07 -5.08
N GLY A 49 -4.27 1.95 -5.72
CA GLY A 49 -2.98 2.44 -5.21
C GLY A 49 -2.63 3.90 -5.56
N LEU A 50 -3.47 4.60 -6.34
CA LEU A 50 -3.32 6.02 -6.72
C LEU A 50 -3.90 6.96 -5.66
#